data_AF-K0TD25-F1
#
_entry.id   AF-K0TD25-F1
#
_cell.length_a   1.000
_cell.length_b   1.000
_cell.length_c   1.000
_cell.angle_alpha   90.00
_cell.angle_beta   90.00
_cell.angle_gamma   90.00
#
_symmetry.space_group_name_H-M   'P 1'
#
loop_
_entity.id
_entity.type
_entity.pdbx_description
1 polymer ?
#
loop_
_entity_poly.entity_id
_entity_poly.type
_entity_poly.pdbx_seq_one_letter_code
_entity_poly.pdbx_strand_id
1 'polypeptide(L)'
;MKICGACELELPDGSYSVEQRGLRQSIRRCEECVVAGNQLVLMKKGRTRPEGDDCPICQLPLPLDFNQSSFNVCCMMRVCNGCTVAARKRGMWDCPFCRTHTPAEEQTLAMIRKRVAAGDPVAIYFLGQQYHFGTSELEKDMTRAVDLYEHAADLGVKDAHYNLGCLCMRGTEVEKDMDKAFRHYEAAAMCGHVSARHNLGSMESNDGNGDLALQHWKISAKLGHEVSLNKVKTLFMAGLATKADYAAALRGYQGAIEEMTSPDRDQAGEFTPSIINQM
;
A
#
# COMPACT_ATOMS: atom_id res chain seq x y z
N MET A 1 -19.75 12.52 -29.26
CA MET A 1 -19.04 13.04 -28.06
C MET A 1 -19.97 14.01 -27.35
N LYS A 2 -20.33 13.75 -26.09
CA LYS A 2 -21.19 14.65 -25.30
C LYS A 2 -20.30 15.63 -24.56
N ILE A 3 -20.49 16.92 -24.81
CA ILE A 3 -19.61 17.98 -24.31
C ILE A 3 -20.24 18.56 -23.03
N CYS A 4 -19.42 18.78 -22.00
CA CYS A 4 -19.86 19.46 -20.78
C CYS A 4 -19.36 20.91 -20.73
N GLY A 5 -19.96 21.71 -19.85
CA GLY A 5 -19.60 23.12 -19.70
C GLY A 5 -18.12 23.38 -19.34
N ALA A 6 -17.42 22.42 -18.73
CA ALA A 6 -15.98 22.54 -18.47
C ALA A 6 -15.14 22.37 -19.75
N CYS A 7 -15.51 21.45 -20.65
CA CYS A 7 -14.81 21.24 -21.92
C CYS A 7 -14.97 22.43 -22.88
N GLU A 8 -16.12 23.10 -22.87
CA GLU A 8 -16.36 24.28 -23.71
C GLU A 8 -15.54 25.50 -23.28
N LEU A 9 -15.21 25.62 -21.99
CA LEU A 9 -14.45 26.75 -21.44
C LEU A 9 -12.94 26.63 -21.69
N GLU A 10 -12.42 25.41 -21.84
CA GLU A 10 -10.99 25.12 -21.98
C GLU A 10 -10.52 25.09 -23.45
N LEU A 11 -11.44 25.06 -24.42
CA LEU A 11 -11.11 24.91 -25.84
C LEU A 11 -11.39 26.19 -26.65
N PRO A 12 -10.56 26.53 -27.64
CA PRO A 12 -10.75 27.72 -28.48
C PRO A 12 -12.12 27.75 -29.18
N ASP A 13 -12.64 28.96 -29.44
CA ASP A 13 -13.87 29.15 -30.22
C ASP A 13 -13.75 28.48 -31.61
N GLY A 14 -14.69 27.59 -31.92
CA GLY A 14 -14.71 26.82 -33.17
C GLY A 14 -14.25 25.35 -33.06
N SER A 15 -13.82 24.91 -31.86
CA SER A 15 -13.38 23.52 -31.63
C SER A 15 -14.47 22.45 -31.77
N TYR A 16 -15.74 22.87 -31.84
CA TYR A 16 -16.90 21.99 -31.93
C TYR A 16 -17.91 22.47 -32.97
N SER A 17 -18.48 21.53 -33.72
CA SER A 17 -19.55 21.80 -34.69
C SER A 17 -20.84 22.24 -34.01
N VAL A 18 -21.73 22.88 -34.76
CA VAL A 18 -23.05 23.32 -34.28
C VAL A 18 -23.87 22.14 -33.74
N GLU A 19 -23.77 20.97 -34.36
CA GLU A 19 -24.41 19.73 -33.91
C GLU A 19 -23.83 19.22 -32.58
N GLN A 20 -22.51 19.33 -32.38
CA GLN A 20 -21.84 18.94 -31.15
C GLN A 20 -22.23 19.85 -29.97
N ARG A 21 -22.41 21.16 -30.22
CA ARG A 21 -22.95 22.12 -29.24
C ARG A 21 -24.41 21.81 -28.84
N GLY A 22 -25.18 21.20 -29.74
CA GLY A 22 -26.57 20.78 -29.50
C GLY A 22 -26.71 19.53 -28.61
N LEU A 23 -25.63 18.75 -28.41
CA LEU A 23 -25.59 17.52 -27.60
C LEU A 23 -25.14 17.76 -26.14
N ARG A 24 -25.26 19.00 -25.66
CA ARG A 24 -24.85 19.46 -24.33
C ARG A 24 -25.51 18.62 -23.23
N GLN A 25 -24.71 17.97 -22.38
CA GLN A 25 -25.25 17.32 -21.18
C GLN A 25 -25.57 18.36 -20.10
N SER A 26 -26.65 18.18 -19.34
CA SER A 26 -26.99 19.08 -18.22
C SER A 26 -26.06 18.97 -17.00
N ILE A 27 -25.10 18.05 -17.04
CA ILE A 27 -24.16 17.79 -15.95
C ILE A 27 -22.96 18.74 -16.07
N ARG A 28 -22.52 19.29 -14.92
CA ARG A 28 -21.40 20.24 -14.83
C ARG A 28 -20.07 19.69 -15.39
N ARG A 29 -19.90 18.37 -15.44
CA ARG A 29 -18.73 17.65 -15.99
C ARG A 29 -19.19 16.41 -16.77
N CYS A 30 -18.58 16.14 -17.92
CA CYS A 30 -18.78 14.90 -18.68
C CYS A 30 -17.95 13.77 -18.06
N GLU A 31 -18.19 12.54 -18.52
CA GLU A 31 -17.49 11.34 -18.06
C GLU A 31 -15.97 11.45 -18.21
N GLU A 32 -15.48 11.98 -19.33
CA GLU A 32 -14.04 12.22 -19.55
C GLU A 32 -13.46 13.21 -18.51
N CYS A 33 -14.18 14.29 -18.17
CA CYS A 33 -13.74 15.21 -17.12
C CYS A 33 -13.78 14.58 -15.72
N VAL A 34 -14.70 13.66 -15.47
CA VAL A 34 -14.76 12.92 -14.21
C VAL A 34 -13.60 11.95 -14.11
N VAL A 35 -13.34 11.18 -15.17
CA VAL A 35 -12.19 10.25 -15.26
C VAL A 35 -10.87 11.00 -15.11
N ALA A 36 -10.67 12.08 -15.88
CA ALA A 36 -9.48 12.92 -15.77
C ALA A 36 -9.33 13.54 -14.36
N GLY A 37 -10.45 13.94 -13.74
CA GLY A 37 -10.48 14.40 -12.36
C GLY A 37 -10.06 13.33 -11.36
N ASN A 38 -10.60 12.12 -11.50
CA ASN A 38 -10.28 10.98 -10.64
C ASN A 38 -8.81 10.57 -10.77
N GLN A 39 -8.31 10.49 -12.01
CA GLN A 39 -6.91 10.21 -12.31
C GLN A 39 -5.97 11.28 -11.74
N LEU A 40 -6.32 12.57 -11.86
CA LEU A 40 -5.55 13.65 -11.27
C LEU A 40 -5.51 13.56 -9.74
N VAL A 41 -6.63 13.22 -9.11
CA VAL A 41 -6.70 12.99 -7.66
C VAL A 41 -5.82 11.81 -7.26
N LEU A 42 -5.90 10.69 -7.99
CA LEU A 42 -5.09 9.49 -7.76
C LEU A 42 -3.59 9.80 -7.87
N MET A 43 -3.17 10.59 -8.87
CA MET A 43 -1.77 10.99 -9.05
C MET A 43 -1.27 11.97 -7.98
N LYS A 44 -2.17 12.73 -7.33
CA LYS A 44 -1.82 13.71 -6.29
C LYS A 44 -1.80 13.14 -4.87
N LYS A 45 -2.68 12.18 -4.56
CA LYS A 45 -2.76 11.55 -3.23
C LYS A 45 -1.73 10.43 -3.05
N GLY A 46 -1.48 10.03 -1.80
CA GLY A 46 -0.63 8.89 -1.44
C GLY A 46 0.81 9.00 -1.94
N ARG A 47 1.36 10.21 -1.87
CA ARG A 47 2.76 10.55 -2.25
C ARG A 47 3.73 10.55 -1.07
N THR A 48 3.23 10.29 0.12
CA THR A 48 3.96 10.14 1.38
C THR A 48 3.41 8.91 2.10
N ARG A 49 4.21 8.35 3.00
CA ARG A 49 3.76 7.29 3.90
C ARG A 49 2.99 7.93 5.07
N PRO A 50 1.90 7.31 5.54
CA PRO A 50 1.19 7.77 6.73
C PRO A 50 2.02 7.47 7.99
N GLU A 51 1.81 8.24 9.06
CA GLU A 51 2.49 8.06 10.36
C GLU A 51 2.29 6.65 10.95
N GLY A 52 1.19 5.96 10.61
CA GLY A 52 0.96 4.57 11.00
C GLY A 52 1.97 3.57 10.44
N ASP A 53 2.80 3.98 9.47
CA ASP A 53 3.90 3.20 8.92
C ASP A 53 5.22 3.41 9.68
N ASP A 54 5.26 4.29 10.69
CA ASP A 54 6.46 4.59 11.44
C ASP A 54 6.63 3.62 12.62
N CYS A 55 7.88 3.31 12.95
CA CYS A 55 8.16 2.56 14.15
C CYS A 55 7.78 3.41 15.37
N PRO A 56 6.93 2.94 16.29
CA PRO A 56 6.43 3.77 17.38
C PRO A 56 7.49 4.09 18.45
N ILE A 57 8.69 3.48 18.36
CA ILE A 57 9.80 3.68 19.30
C ILE A 57 10.80 4.70 18.76
N CYS A 58 11.30 4.50 17.53
CA CYS A 58 12.28 5.41 16.92
C CYS A 58 11.67 6.48 16.03
N GLN A 59 10.36 6.42 15.76
CA GLN A 59 9.61 7.36 14.91
C GLN A 59 10.14 7.47 13.47
N LEU A 60 10.93 6.49 13.03
CA LEU A 60 11.40 6.39 11.66
C LEU A 60 10.46 5.48 10.85
N PRO A 61 10.19 5.80 9.57
CA PRO A 61 9.41 4.94 8.69
C PRO A 61 9.91 3.51 8.71
N LEU A 62 9.01 2.53 8.85
CA LEU A 62 9.38 1.11 8.88
C LEU A 62 9.94 0.69 7.51
N PRO A 63 10.96 -0.18 7.45
CA PRO A 63 11.37 -0.77 6.17
C PRO A 63 10.19 -1.45 5.47
N LEU A 64 10.17 -1.40 4.13
CA LEU A 64 9.11 -2.05 3.34
C LEU A 64 9.20 -3.58 3.38
N ASP A 65 10.41 -4.12 3.62
CA ASP A 65 10.60 -5.54 3.88
C ASP A 65 10.02 -5.89 5.26
N PHE A 66 8.93 -6.67 5.22
CA PHE A 66 8.20 -7.06 6.43
C PHE A 66 9.06 -7.88 7.40
N ASN A 67 10.13 -8.55 6.93
CA ASN A 67 11.04 -9.32 7.78
C ASN A 67 11.89 -8.43 8.69
N GLN A 68 11.99 -7.13 8.40
CA GLN A 68 12.74 -6.16 9.19
C GLN A 68 11.90 -5.50 10.29
N SER A 69 10.67 -5.97 10.49
CA SER A 69 9.77 -5.52 11.54
C SER A 69 8.97 -6.69 12.12
N SER A 70 8.57 -6.57 13.38
CA SER A 70 7.73 -7.55 14.06
C SER A 70 6.40 -6.93 14.44
N PHE A 71 5.29 -7.60 14.12
CA PHE A 71 3.94 -7.20 14.56
C PHE A 71 3.68 -7.73 15.97
N ASN A 72 3.30 -6.84 16.88
CA ASN A 72 3.11 -7.18 18.29
C ASN A 72 1.60 -7.24 18.62
N VAL A 73 1.11 -8.44 18.93
CA VAL A 73 -0.32 -8.67 19.21
C VAL A 73 -0.80 -7.94 20.48
N CYS A 74 0.08 -7.64 21.44
CA CYS A 74 -0.31 -6.88 22.65
C CYS A 74 -0.87 -5.49 22.32
N CYS A 75 -0.32 -4.83 21.31
CA CYS A 75 -0.56 -3.43 21.01
C CYS A 75 -1.07 -3.17 19.59
N MET A 76 -1.14 -4.20 18.74
CA MET A 76 -1.39 -4.08 17.30
C MET A 76 -0.39 -3.17 16.57
N MET A 77 0.84 -3.04 17.10
CA MET A 77 1.88 -2.20 16.51
C MET A 77 2.99 -3.01 15.88
N ARG A 78 3.51 -2.52 14.75
CA ARG A 78 4.77 -2.99 14.19
C ARG A 78 5.94 -2.24 14.81
N VAL A 79 6.97 -2.98 15.20
CA VAL A 79 8.22 -2.41 15.72
C VAL A 79 9.36 -2.91 14.84
N CYS A 80 10.26 -2.01 14.43
CA CYS A 80 11.42 -2.42 13.64
C CYS A 80 12.35 -3.34 14.45
N ASN A 81 13.05 -4.24 13.76
CA ASN A 81 13.96 -5.19 14.39
C ASN A 81 15.09 -4.49 15.13
N GLY A 82 15.54 -3.32 14.65
CA GLY A 82 16.54 -2.50 15.36
C GLY A 82 16.10 -2.13 16.78
N CYS A 83 14.90 -1.57 16.94
CA CYS A 83 14.36 -1.27 18.28
C CYS A 83 14.15 -2.52 19.13
N THR A 84 13.75 -3.63 18.51
CA THR A 84 13.56 -4.91 19.20
C THR A 84 14.89 -5.46 19.74
N VAL A 85 15.95 -5.45 18.93
CA VAL A 85 17.30 -5.87 19.32
C VAL A 85 17.87 -4.93 20.38
N ALA A 86 17.69 -3.62 20.23
CA ALA A 86 18.13 -2.63 21.21
C ALA A 86 17.46 -2.83 22.58
N ALA A 87 16.17 -3.18 22.61
CA ALA A 87 15.46 -3.53 23.84
C ALA A 87 16.02 -4.80 24.49
N ARG A 88 16.22 -5.87 23.70
CA ARG A 88 16.79 -7.14 24.19
C ARG A 88 18.20 -6.97 24.78
N LYS A 89 19.04 -6.14 24.17
CA LYS A 89 20.38 -5.81 24.71
C LYS A 89 20.35 -5.16 26.09
N ARG A 90 19.24 -4.50 26.44
CA ARG A 90 19.00 -3.90 27.76
C ARG A 90 18.29 -4.85 28.72
N GLY A 91 18.16 -6.13 28.36
CA GLY A 91 17.49 -7.15 29.16
C GLY A 91 15.96 -7.11 29.09
N MET A 92 15.37 -6.38 28.13
CA MET A 92 13.92 -6.33 27.93
C MET A 92 13.50 -7.38 26.89
N TRP A 93 12.81 -8.42 27.36
CA TRP A 93 12.30 -9.51 26.52
C TRP A 93 10.81 -9.41 26.22
N ASP A 94 10.08 -8.58 26.97
CA ASP A 94 8.69 -8.24 26.73
C ASP A 94 8.54 -7.35 25.50
N CYS A 95 7.31 -7.06 25.09
CA CYS A 95 7.07 -6.19 23.95
C CYS A 95 7.78 -4.83 24.14
N PRO A 96 8.65 -4.40 23.21
CA PRO A 96 9.47 -3.20 23.37
C PRO A 96 8.66 -1.90 23.38
N PHE A 97 7.40 -1.94 22.91
CA PHE A 97 6.50 -0.78 22.92
C PHE A 97 5.58 -0.77 24.14
N CYS A 98 4.77 -1.83 24.30
CA CYS A 98 3.69 -1.87 25.31
C CYS A 98 4.15 -2.45 26.66
N ARG A 99 5.36 -3.04 26.73
CA ARG A 99 5.93 -3.76 27.89
C ARG A 99 5.09 -4.94 28.39
N THR A 100 4.04 -5.34 27.67
CA THR A 100 3.29 -6.55 27.98
C THR A 100 4.17 -7.76 27.68
N HIS A 101 4.16 -8.74 28.59
CA HIS A 101 4.83 -10.00 28.40
C HIS A 101 4.38 -10.67 27.11
N THR A 102 5.32 -11.35 26.43
CA THR A 102 5.01 -12.07 25.19
C THR A 102 3.91 -13.09 25.50
N PRO A 103 2.73 -13.00 24.85
CA PRO A 103 1.64 -13.91 25.16
C PRO A 103 2.03 -15.33 24.74
N ALA A 104 1.57 -16.32 25.51
CA ALA A 104 1.58 -17.70 25.05
C ALA A 104 0.70 -17.83 23.80
N GLU A 105 0.99 -18.82 22.93
CA GLU A 105 0.23 -19.05 21.69
C GLU A 105 -1.28 -19.13 21.95
N GLU A 106 -1.68 -19.86 23.00
CA GLU A 106 -3.08 -20.04 23.44
C GLU A 106 -3.80 -18.71 23.77
N GLN A 107 -3.06 -17.67 24.16
CA GLN A 107 -3.64 -16.36 24.53
C GLN A 107 -3.75 -15.40 23.33
N THR A 108 -3.03 -15.68 22.24
CA THR A 108 -2.91 -14.79 21.09
C THR A 108 -4.26 -14.53 20.44
N LEU A 109 -5.04 -15.58 20.15
CA LEU A 109 -6.35 -15.45 19.52
C LEU A 109 -7.35 -14.70 20.41
N ALA A 110 -7.32 -14.96 21.72
CA ALA A 110 -8.19 -14.27 22.69
C ALA A 110 -7.90 -12.76 22.73
N MET A 111 -6.63 -12.35 22.67
CA MET A 111 -6.23 -10.95 22.63
C MET A 111 -6.68 -10.26 21.33
N ILE A 112 -6.53 -10.93 20.19
CA ILE A 112 -7.00 -10.42 18.89
C ILE A 112 -8.51 -10.21 18.94
N ARG A 113 -9.27 -11.23 19.35
CA ARG A 113 -10.75 -11.16 19.45
C ARG A 113 -11.22 -10.04 20.39
N LYS A 114 -10.51 -9.82 21.50
CA LYS A 114 -10.82 -8.72 22.42
C LYS A 114 -10.69 -7.35 21.74
N ARG A 115 -9.66 -7.14 20.91
CA ARG A 115 -9.48 -5.89 20.16
C ARG A 115 -10.45 -5.74 19.01
N VAL A 116 -10.76 -6.84 18.32
CA VAL A 116 -11.81 -6.87 17.28
C VAL A 116 -13.17 -6.49 17.88
N ALA A 117 -13.51 -7.02 19.06
CA ALA A 117 -14.75 -6.65 19.76
C ALA A 117 -14.77 -5.17 20.20
N ALA A 118 -13.60 -4.55 20.37
CA ALA A 118 -13.46 -3.11 20.63
C ALA A 118 -13.46 -2.25 19.35
N GLY A 119 -13.57 -2.85 18.16
CA GLY A 119 -13.59 -2.16 16.88
C GLY A 119 -12.23 -1.67 16.38
N ASP A 120 -11.12 -2.23 16.87
CA ASP A 120 -9.77 -1.88 16.43
C ASP A 120 -9.56 -2.31 14.94
N PRO A 121 -9.44 -1.38 13.99
CA PRO A 121 -9.35 -1.70 12.56
C PRO A 121 -8.14 -2.57 12.22
N VAL A 122 -7.01 -2.36 12.90
CA VAL A 122 -5.78 -3.12 12.67
C VAL A 122 -5.95 -4.55 13.19
N ALA A 123 -6.65 -4.73 14.32
CA ALA A 123 -6.97 -6.05 14.83
C ALA A 123 -7.94 -6.83 13.93
N ILE A 124 -8.94 -6.14 13.36
CA ILE A 124 -9.88 -6.73 12.39
C ILE A 124 -9.10 -7.22 11.16
N TYR A 125 -8.25 -6.37 10.60
CA TYR A 125 -7.36 -6.73 9.50
C TYR A 125 -6.45 -7.91 9.86
N PHE A 126 -5.84 -7.88 11.06
CA PHE A 126 -4.94 -8.93 11.50
C PHE A 126 -5.66 -10.28 11.68
N LEU A 127 -6.89 -10.27 12.20
CA LEU A 127 -7.72 -11.47 12.28
C LEU A 127 -8.05 -12.03 10.88
N GLY A 128 -8.30 -11.15 9.90
CA GLY A 128 -8.47 -11.55 8.50
C GLY A 128 -7.23 -12.27 7.95
N GLN A 129 -6.03 -11.81 8.30
CA GLN A 129 -4.79 -12.51 7.96
C GLN A 129 -4.68 -13.89 8.62
N GLN A 130 -5.09 -14.03 9.88
CA GLN A 130 -5.06 -15.32 10.56
C GLN A 130 -5.95 -16.36 9.84
N TYR A 131 -7.15 -15.96 9.42
CA TYR A 131 -8.03 -16.83 8.62
C TYR A 131 -7.50 -17.09 7.21
N HIS A 132 -6.84 -16.13 6.58
CA HIS A 132 -6.24 -16.30 5.25
C HIS A 132 -5.13 -17.37 5.26
N PHE A 133 -4.26 -17.34 6.27
CA PHE A 133 -3.12 -18.25 6.35
C PHE A 133 -3.37 -19.51 7.18
N GLY A 134 -4.45 -19.57 7.96
CA GLY A 134 -4.71 -20.68 8.88
C GLY A 134 -3.72 -20.72 10.04
N THR A 135 -3.50 -19.57 10.69
CA THR A 135 -2.54 -19.40 11.81
C THR A 135 -3.25 -19.07 13.12
N SER A 136 -2.54 -19.10 14.26
CA SER A 136 -3.12 -18.87 15.59
C SER A 136 -4.29 -19.79 15.93
N GLU A 137 -4.12 -21.10 15.68
CA GLU A 137 -5.12 -22.15 15.94
C GLU A 137 -6.42 -22.03 15.11
N LEU A 138 -6.43 -21.18 14.09
CA LEU A 138 -7.54 -21.08 13.15
C LEU A 138 -7.27 -21.92 11.91
N GLU A 139 -8.29 -22.64 11.45
CA GLU A 139 -8.26 -23.21 10.11
C GLU A 139 -8.36 -22.11 9.05
N LYS A 140 -7.77 -22.38 7.89
CA LYS A 140 -7.87 -21.47 6.74
C LYS A 140 -9.33 -21.32 6.32
N ASP A 141 -9.82 -20.08 6.31
CA ASP A 141 -11.18 -19.72 5.89
C ASP A 141 -11.14 -18.42 5.08
N MET A 142 -11.15 -18.58 3.75
CA MET A 142 -11.05 -17.43 2.83
C MET A 142 -12.28 -16.54 2.85
N THR A 143 -13.46 -17.08 3.11
CA THR A 143 -14.70 -16.29 3.18
C THR A 143 -14.63 -15.33 4.35
N ARG A 144 -14.29 -15.83 5.54
CA ARG A 144 -14.09 -14.98 6.72
C ARG A 144 -12.96 -14.00 6.56
N ALA A 145 -11.86 -14.40 5.91
CA ALA A 145 -10.75 -13.50 5.64
C ALA A 145 -11.18 -12.31 4.76
N VAL A 146 -11.95 -12.57 3.69
CA VAL A 146 -12.49 -11.52 2.80
C VAL A 146 -13.44 -10.60 3.56
N ASP A 147 -14.39 -11.15 4.32
CA ASP A 147 -15.34 -10.34 5.11
C ASP A 147 -14.62 -9.40 6.08
N LEU A 148 -13.58 -9.90 6.77
CA LEU A 148 -12.78 -9.11 7.69
C LEU A 148 -11.91 -8.07 6.97
N TYR A 149 -11.38 -8.39 5.79
CA TYR A 149 -10.66 -7.40 5.00
C TYR A 149 -11.58 -6.31 4.45
N GLU A 150 -12.78 -6.65 3.96
CA GLU A 150 -13.76 -5.65 3.51
C GLU A 150 -14.15 -4.74 4.69
N HIS A 151 -14.41 -5.31 5.87
CA HIS A 151 -14.70 -4.53 7.06
C HIS A 151 -13.53 -3.62 7.50
N ALA A 152 -12.29 -4.12 7.49
CA ALA A 152 -11.12 -3.31 7.83
C ALA A 152 -10.84 -2.22 6.78
N ALA A 153 -11.10 -2.50 5.50
CA ALA A 153 -10.98 -1.54 4.40
C ALA A 153 -11.97 -0.37 4.57
N ASP A 154 -13.23 -0.66 4.93
CA ASP A 154 -14.25 0.35 5.23
C ASP A 154 -13.84 1.25 6.42
N LEU A 155 -13.08 0.70 7.36
CA LEU A 155 -12.50 1.42 8.49
C LEU A 155 -11.17 2.14 8.15
N GLY A 156 -10.73 2.11 6.89
CA GLY A 156 -9.58 2.85 6.39
C GLY A 156 -8.24 2.10 6.44
N VAL A 157 -8.24 0.79 6.70
CA VAL A 157 -6.99 -0.01 6.67
C VAL A 157 -6.55 -0.25 5.23
N LYS A 158 -5.55 0.52 4.78
CA LYS A 158 -5.01 0.45 3.42
C LYS A 158 -4.45 -0.93 3.04
N ASP A 159 -3.89 -1.68 4.00
CA ASP A 159 -3.34 -3.02 3.77
C ASP A 159 -4.46 -4.04 3.47
N ALA A 160 -5.66 -3.82 4.03
CA ALA A 160 -6.84 -4.62 3.72
C ALA A 160 -7.29 -4.42 2.27
N HIS A 161 -7.35 -3.17 1.81
CA HIS A 161 -7.55 -2.87 0.38
C HIS A 161 -6.49 -3.54 -0.49
N TYR A 162 -5.20 -3.45 -0.15
CA TYR A 162 -4.15 -4.11 -0.91
C TYR A 162 -4.34 -5.64 -1.01
N ASN A 163 -4.66 -6.30 0.11
CA ASN A 163 -4.89 -7.75 0.12
C ASN A 163 -6.12 -8.15 -0.70
N LEU A 164 -7.24 -7.40 -0.60
CA LEU A 164 -8.42 -7.62 -1.44
C LEU A 164 -8.09 -7.46 -2.93
N GLY A 165 -7.29 -6.46 -3.29
CA GLY A 165 -6.79 -6.28 -4.65
C GLY A 165 -5.97 -7.47 -5.14
N CYS A 166 -5.07 -7.99 -4.30
CA CYS A 166 -4.28 -9.18 -4.62
C CYS A 166 -5.15 -10.44 -4.82
N LEU A 167 -6.16 -10.63 -3.97
CA LEU A 167 -7.09 -11.76 -4.08
C LEU A 167 -7.87 -11.70 -5.40
N CYS A 168 -8.48 -10.56 -5.73
CA CYS A 168 -9.25 -10.36 -6.96
C CYS A 168 -8.37 -10.49 -8.21
N MET A 169 -7.11 -10.03 -8.15
CA MET A 169 -6.16 -10.15 -9.26
C MET A 169 -5.74 -11.60 -9.52
N ARG A 170 -5.50 -12.38 -8.45
CA ARG A 170 -5.06 -13.79 -8.55
C ARG A 170 -6.17 -14.71 -9.02
N GLY A 171 -7.39 -14.53 -8.51
CA GLY A 171 -8.55 -15.34 -8.91
C GLY A 171 -8.54 -16.80 -8.43
N THR A 172 -7.62 -17.17 -7.53
CA THR A 172 -7.48 -18.57 -7.05
C THR A 172 -8.38 -18.91 -5.88
N GLU A 173 -8.70 -17.90 -5.05
CA GLU A 173 -9.44 -18.06 -3.77
C GLU A 173 -10.74 -17.25 -3.75
N VAL A 174 -10.85 -16.30 -4.67
CA VAL A 174 -12.05 -15.51 -5.00
C VAL A 174 -12.14 -15.44 -6.52
N GLU A 175 -13.31 -15.10 -7.06
CA GLU A 175 -13.44 -14.90 -8.50
C GLU A 175 -12.47 -13.82 -9.00
N LYS A 176 -11.85 -14.07 -10.15
CA LYS A 176 -10.92 -13.13 -10.76
C LYS A 176 -11.68 -11.91 -11.27
N ASP A 177 -11.35 -10.73 -10.75
CA ASP A 177 -11.94 -9.46 -11.17
C ASP A 177 -10.86 -8.38 -11.17
N MET A 178 -10.39 -8.02 -12.36
CA MET A 178 -9.34 -7.02 -12.55
C MET A 178 -9.83 -5.60 -12.24
N ASP A 179 -11.11 -5.30 -12.48
CA ASP A 179 -11.68 -3.98 -12.18
C ASP A 179 -11.86 -3.79 -10.68
N LYS A 180 -12.32 -4.84 -9.97
CA LYS A 180 -12.36 -4.82 -8.50
C LYS A 180 -10.94 -4.73 -7.93
N ALA A 181 -9.97 -5.45 -8.49
CA ALA A 181 -8.57 -5.33 -8.08
C ALA A 181 -8.03 -3.91 -8.25
N PHE A 182 -8.30 -3.28 -9.40
CA PHE A 182 -7.89 -1.90 -9.69
C PHE A 182 -8.46 -0.93 -8.65
N ARG A 183 -9.78 -0.98 -8.38
CA ARG A 183 -10.44 -0.11 -7.38
C ARG A 183 -9.84 -0.26 -5.98
N HIS A 184 -9.57 -1.49 -5.55
CA HIS A 184 -8.92 -1.72 -4.26
C HIS A 184 -7.49 -1.17 -4.22
N TYR A 185 -6.71 -1.36 -5.29
CA TYR A 185 -5.38 -0.76 -5.36
C TYR A 185 -5.41 0.76 -5.42
N GLU A 186 -6.36 1.39 -6.11
CA GLU A 186 -6.53 2.86 -6.09
C GLU A 186 -6.75 3.37 -4.67
N ALA A 187 -7.68 2.77 -3.92
CA ALA A 187 -7.97 3.13 -2.55
C ALA A 187 -6.73 3.01 -1.64
N ALA A 188 -6.04 1.86 -1.69
CA ALA A 188 -4.82 1.65 -0.93
C ALA A 188 -3.71 2.64 -1.33
N ALA A 189 -3.53 2.85 -2.63
CA ALA A 189 -2.51 3.74 -3.17
C ALA A 189 -2.76 5.19 -2.75
N MET A 190 -4.01 5.68 -2.80
CA MET A 190 -4.40 7.02 -2.33
C MET A 190 -4.09 7.25 -0.85
N CYS A 191 -4.08 6.19 -0.04
CA CYS A 191 -3.67 6.19 1.36
C CYS A 191 -2.16 5.93 1.58
N GLY A 192 -1.35 5.98 0.50
CA GLY A 192 0.10 5.84 0.58
C GLY A 192 0.62 4.40 0.62
N HIS A 193 -0.20 3.40 0.27
CA HIS A 193 0.27 2.01 0.20
C HIS A 193 1.21 1.83 -1.01
N VAL A 194 2.46 1.46 -0.72
CA VAL A 194 3.57 1.47 -1.70
C VAL A 194 3.42 0.36 -2.75
N SER A 195 3.11 -0.86 -2.34
CA SER A 195 2.96 -2.01 -3.26
C SER A 195 1.69 -1.91 -4.10
N ALA A 196 0.56 -1.44 -3.54
CA ALA A 196 -0.63 -1.12 -4.32
C ALA A 196 -0.34 -0.11 -5.43
N ARG A 197 0.44 0.95 -5.13
CA ARG A 197 0.87 1.93 -6.14
C ARG A 197 1.71 1.28 -7.25
N HIS A 198 2.60 0.35 -6.90
CA HIS A 198 3.37 -0.43 -7.87
C HIS A 198 2.47 -1.27 -8.78
N ASN A 199 1.49 -1.97 -8.18
CA ASN A 199 0.57 -2.85 -8.89
C ASN A 199 -0.32 -2.06 -9.87
N LEU A 200 -0.78 -0.85 -9.51
CA LEU A 200 -1.44 0.04 -10.47
C LEU A 200 -0.55 0.35 -11.67
N GLY A 201 0.73 0.66 -11.45
CA GLY A 201 1.66 0.89 -12.56
C GLY A 201 1.84 -0.35 -13.45
N SER A 202 1.83 -1.54 -12.86
CA SER A 202 1.88 -2.80 -13.61
C SER A 202 0.61 -3.06 -14.41
N MET A 203 -0.58 -2.74 -13.85
CA MET A 203 -1.85 -2.86 -14.56
C MET A 203 -1.93 -1.88 -15.73
N GLU A 204 -1.63 -0.61 -15.50
CA GLU A 204 -1.58 0.43 -16.55
C GLU A 204 -0.59 0.06 -17.66
N SER A 205 0.57 -0.51 -17.31
CA SER A 205 1.53 -0.98 -18.30
C SER A 205 1.00 -2.14 -19.15
N ASN A 206 0.22 -3.05 -18.56
CA ASN A 206 -0.38 -4.18 -19.28
C ASN A 206 -1.50 -3.70 -20.22
N ASP A 207 -2.20 -2.64 -19.84
CA ASP A 207 -3.26 -2.00 -20.63
C ASP A 207 -2.70 -1.07 -21.73
N GLY A 208 -1.37 -0.94 -21.83
CA GLY A 208 -0.70 -0.11 -22.83
C GLY A 208 -0.51 1.36 -22.43
N ASN A 209 -0.90 1.74 -21.21
CA ASN A 209 -0.82 3.10 -20.69
C ASN A 209 0.57 3.37 -20.06
N GLY A 210 1.62 3.34 -20.89
CA GLY A 210 3.02 3.47 -20.44
C GLY A 210 3.33 4.75 -19.65
N ASP A 211 2.72 5.88 -20.03
CA ASP A 211 2.90 7.17 -19.32
C ASP A 211 2.30 7.14 -17.91
N LEU A 212 1.15 6.47 -17.74
CA LEU A 212 0.53 6.29 -16.43
C LEU A 212 1.33 5.32 -15.56
N ALA A 213 1.76 4.21 -16.15
CA ALA A 213 2.63 3.25 -15.49
C ALA A 213 3.90 3.92 -14.94
N LEU A 214 4.54 4.77 -15.76
CA LEU A 214 5.70 5.55 -15.35
C LEU A 214 5.38 6.48 -14.16
N GLN A 215 4.24 7.17 -14.16
CA GLN A 215 3.85 8.03 -13.04
C GLN A 215 3.64 7.24 -11.74
N HIS A 216 2.93 6.10 -11.81
CA HIS A 216 2.72 5.21 -10.67
C HIS A 216 4.04 4.69 -10.10
N TRP A 217 4.93 4.18 -10.96
CA TRP A 217 6.22 3.66 -10.53
C TRP A 217 7.15 4.76 -9.98
N LYS A 218 7.12 5.99 -10.52
CA LYS A 218 7.86 7.12 -9.95
C LYS A 218 7.40 7.46 -8.53
N ILE A 219 6.08 7.46 -8.27
CA ILE A 219 5.54 7.68 -6.93
C ILE A 219 5.95 6.55 -5.99
N SER A 220 5.77 5.30 -6.41
CA SER A 220 6.12 4.11 -5.61
C SER A 220 7.63 4.04 -5.31
N ALA A 221 8.48 4.35 -6.29
CA ALA A 221 9.94 4.41 -6.12
C ALA A 221 10.34 5.51 -5.13
N LYS A 222 9.70 6.68 -5.19
CA LYS A 222 9.90 7.76 -4.21
C LYS A 222 9.53 7.33 -2.78
N LEU A 223 8.65 6.34 -2.61
CA LEU A 223 8.27 5.79 -1.31
C LEU A 223 9.18 4.62 -0.87
N GLY A 224 10.28 4.37 -1.59
CA GLY A 224 11.27 3.34 -1.24
C GLY A 224 11.08 1.98 -1.93
N HIS A 225 10.20 1.86 -2.94
CA HIS A 225 10.00 0.57 -3.63
C HIS A 225 11.05 0.31 -4.71
N GLU A 226 11.97 -0.61 -4.45
CA GLU A 226 13.08 -0.94 -5.35
C GLU A 226 12.59 -1.49 -6.69
N VAL A 227 11.60 -2.39 -6.69
CA VAL A 227 11.08 -2.97 -7.94
C VAL A 227 10.47 -1.90 -8.84
N SER A 228 9.83 -0.87 -8.26
CA SER A 228 9.31 0.27 -9.03
C SER A 228 10.44 1.10 -9.62
N LEU A 229 11.52 1.36 -8.88
CA LEU A 229 12.70 2.04 -9.41
C LEU A 229 13.30 1.28 -10.59
N ASN A 230 13.39 -0.05 -10.49
CA ASN A 230 13.87 -0.91 -11.56
C ASN A 230 12.95 -0.86 -12.80
N LYS A 231 11.63 -0.77 -12.63
CA LYS A 231 10.71 -0.55 -13.76
C LYS A 231 10.92 0.80 -14.44
N VAL A 232 11.12 1.88 -13.68
CA VAL A 232 11.46 3.20 -14.25
C VAL A 232 12.80 3.14 -15.01
N LYS A 233 13.79 2.42 -14.47
CA LYS A 233 15.07 2.18 -15.16
C LYS A 233 14.87 1.45 -16.49
N THR A 234 14.05 0.40 -16.52
CA THR A 234 13.73 -0.34 -17.75
C THR A 234 13.08 0.57 -18.80
N LEU A 235 12.12 1.41 -18.41
CA LEU A 235 11.49 2.38 -19.32
C LEU A 235 12.50 3.42 -19.85
N PHE A 236 13.42 3.89 -19.00
CA PHE A 236 14.50 4.79 -19.42
C PHE A 236 15.42 4.14 -20.46
N MET A 237 15.83 2.89 -20.22
CA MET A 237 16.67 2.14 -21.17
C MET A 237 15.96 1.88 -22.49
N ALA A 238 14.63 1.74 -22.49
CA ALA A 238 13.80 1.60 -23.68
C ALA A 238 13.50 2.93 -24.40
N GLY A 239 13.96 4.07 -23.88
CA GLY A 239 13.67 5.39 -24.44
C GLY A 239 12.25 5.91 -24.17
N LEU A 240 11.48 5.22 -23.32
CA LEU A 240 10.10 5.58 -22.95
C LEU A 240 10.04 6.52 -21.73
N ALA A 241 11.13 6.65 -20.97
CA ALA A 241 11.26 7.62 -19.89
C ALA A 241 12.46 8.53 -20.12
N THR A 242 12.39 9.78 -19.66
CA THR A 242 13.51 10.72 -19.81
C THR A 242 14.60 10.49 -18.76
N LYS A 243 15.80 11.01 -19.02
CA LYS A 243 16.88 11.06 -18.01
C LYS A 243 16.44 11.77 -16.73
N ALA A 244 15.61 12.82 -16.86
CA ALA A 244 15.09 13.56 -15.72
C ALA A 244 14.13 12.72 -14.88
N ASP A 245 13.29 11.89 -15.52
CA ASP A 245 12.37 10.98 -14.84
C ASP A 245 13.11 9.95 -13.99
N TYR A 246 14.09 9.28 -14.59
CA TYR A 246 14.89 8.29 -13.89
C TYR A 246 15.70 8.92 -12.74
N ALA A 247 16.34 10.07 -12.99
CA ALA A 247 17.10 10.76 -11.96
C ALA A 247 16.22 11.22 -10.78
N ALA A 248 14.99 11.66 -11.05
CA ALA A 248 14.05 12.03 -10.00
C ALA A 248 13.58 10.81 -9.18
N ALA A 249 13.28 9.69 -9.86
CA ALA A 249 12.90 8.44 -9.19
C ALA A 249 14.04 7.91 -8.30
N LEU A 250 15.28 7.92 -8.80
CA LEU A 250 16.45 7.48 -8.06
C LEU A 250 16.71 8.32 -6.81
N ARG A 251 16.66 9.66 -6.94
CA ARG A 251 16.82 10.56 -5.77
C ARG A 251 15.72 10.35 -4.73
N GLY A 252 14.47 10.21 -5.18
CA GLY A 252 13.35 9.94 -4.27
C GLY A 252 13.51 8.62 -3.53
N TYR A 253 13.93 7.57 -4.25
CA TYR A 253 14.22 6.27 -3.65
C TYR A 253 15.34 6.36 -2.61
N GLN A 254 16.47 6.99 -2.95
CA GLN A 254 17.60 7.16 -2.02
C GLN A 254 17.18 7.88 -0.74
N GLY A 255 16.44 9.00 -0.86
CA GLY A 255 15.92 9.71 0.30
C GLY A 255 15.01 8.84 1.18
N ALA A 256 14.12 8.04 0.58
CA ALA A 256 13.27 7.13 1.35
C ALA A 256 14.08 6.03 2.07
N ILE A 257 15.13 5.49 1.44
CA ILE A 257 16.04 4.52 2.09
C ILE A 257 16.81 5.18 3.24
N GLU A 258 17.29 6.42 3.05
CA GLU A 258 17.96 7.18 4.11
C GLU A 258 17.03 7.43 5.30
N GLU A 259 15.77 7.82 5.07
CA GLU A 259 14.75 7.99 6.12
C GLU A 259 14.42 6.69 6.87
N MET A 260 14.54 5.54 6.22
CA MET A 260 14.30 4.21 6.81
C MET A 260 15.54 3.60 7.48
N THR A 261 16.72 4.18 7.32
CA THR A 261 17.96 3.61 7.87
C THR A 261 18.20 4.07 9.30
N SER A 262 18.79 3.22 10.14
CA SER A 262 19.30 3.61 11.47
C SER A 262 20.38 2.63 11.93
N PRO A 263 21.36 3.07 12.74
CA PRO A 263 22.43 2.19 13.22
C PRO A 263 21.91 0.91 13.90
N ASP A 264 20.82 1.01 14.66
CA ASP A 264 20.20 -0.14 15.32
C ASP A 264 19.60 -1.13 14.31
N ARG A 265 19.02 -0.65 13.21
CA ARG A 265 18.46 -1.49 12.14
C ARG A 265 19.58 -2.18 11.35
N ASP A 266 20.64 -1.46 11.02
CA ASP A 266 21.80 -2.01 10.30
C ASP A 266 22.44 -3.14 11.10
N GLN A 267 22.66 -2.88 12.39
CA GLN A 267 23.16 -3.87 13.32
C GLN A 267 22.22 -5.07 13.45
N ALA A 268 20.90 -4.86 13.49
CA ALA A 268 19.94 -5.98 13.52
C ALA A 268 19.99 -6.82 12.22
N GLY A 269 20.21 -6.20 11.07
CA GLY A 269 20.36 -6.89 9.77
C GLY A 269 21.55 -7.85 9.73
N GLU A 270 22.66 -7.51 10.37
CA GLU A 270 23.86 -8.36 10.44
C GLU A 270 23.63 -9.68 11.21
N PHE A 271 22.63 -9.73 12.11
CA PHE A 271 22.30 -10.93 12.89
C PHE A 271 21.25 -11.84 12.22
N THR A 272 20.73 -11.49 11.03
CA THR A 272 19.58 -12.17 10.40
C THR A 272 19.81 -13.36 9.46
N PRO A 273 21.02 -13.90 9.16
CA PRO A 273 21.10 -15.11 8.34
C PRO A 273 21.17 -16.44 9.11
N SER A 274 20.49 -16.63 10.26
CA SER A 274 20.39 -18.00 10.84
C SER A 274 19.27 -18.36 11.83
N ILE A 275 18.45 -17.44 12.38
CA ILE A 275 17.57 -17.80 13.53
C ILE A 275 16.07 -17.96 13.17
N ILE A 276 15.64 -17.64 11.94
CA ILE A 276 14.20 -17.66 11.60
C ILE A 276 13.64 -19.08 11.36
N ASN A 277 14.45 -20.14 11.36
CA ASN A 277 13.99 -21.53 11.17
C ASN A 277 13.79 -22.34 12.48
N GLN A 278 13.65 -21.71 13.65
CA GLN A 278 13.47 -22.44 14.92
C GLN A 278 12.43 -21.85 15.89
N MET A 279 11.42 -21.13 15.40
CA MET A 279 10.16 -20.92 16.12
C MET A 279 9.01 -21.13 15.14
#